data_AF-A0A9X0B1A0-F1
#
_entry.id   AF-A0A9X0B1A0-F1
#
_cell.length_a   1.000
_cell.length_b   1.000
_cell.length_c   1.000
_cell.angle_alpha   90.00
_cell.angle_beta   90.00
_cell.angle_gamma   90.00
#
_symmetry.space_group_name_H-M   'P 1'
#
loop_
_entity.id
_entity.type
_entity.pdbx_description
1 polymer ?
#
loop_
_entity_poly.entity_id
_entity_poly.type
_entity_poly.pdbx_seq_one_letter_code
_entity_poly.pdbx_strand_id
1 'polypeptide(L)'
;MKLEDFAAYSRPQSKSSNERKFLDFIHSRNRWAEFVKSINNSEPASIAMKESFHSKWIESGAFIREKINNDLILLELLTLLLPPYSGASLVLYRGENMERFDEGRIGFCWTQDISIAEMFGSGLNAYKSPGLLLRAEAPACSILAGPNDHSRYLGENEFTVNPSLLSSISVIETYPDSSL
;
A
#
# COMPACT_ATOMS: atom_id res chain seq x y z
N MET A 1 17.43 23.20 16.52
CA MET A 1 17.98 22.28 15.50
C MET A 1 19.42 22.01 15.89
N LYS A 2 19.71 20.80 16.37
CA LYS A 2 21.03 20.45 16.89
C LYS A 2 21.86 19.80 15.77
N LEU A 3 23.19 19.91 15.83
CA LEU A 3 24.09 19.31 14.82
C LEU A 3 23.90 17.78 14.68
N GLU A 4 23.40 17.12 15.71
CA GLU A 4 23.04 15.70 15.76
C GLU A 4 21.86 15.35 14.82
N ASP A 5 21.01 16.32 14.45
CA ASP A 5 19.93 16.15 13.47
C ASP A 5 20.46 15.99 12.02
N PHE A 6 21.66 16.52 11.72
CA PHE A 6 22.29 16.40 10.39
C PHE A 6 23.01 15.06 10.16
N ALA A 7 23.41 14.37 11.23
CA ALA A 7 24.08 13.07 11.14
C ALA A 7 23.12 11.96 10.65
N ALA A 8 21.81 12.14 10.84
CA ALA A 8 20.78 11.28 10.27
C ALA A 8 20.57 11.51 8.76
N TYR A 9 20.91 12.72 8.26
CA TYR A 9 20.70 13.11 6.86
C TYR A 9 21.88 12.73 5.94
N SER A 10 23.04 12.45 6.51
CA SER A 10 24.27 12.11 5.77
C SER A 10 24.68 10.64 5.95
N ARG A 11 23.72 9.70 5.92
CA ARG A 11 24.07 8.30 5.66
C ARG A 11 24.23 8.11 4.15
N PRO A 12 25.27 7.39 3.68
CA PRO A 12 25.38 7.08 2.26
C PRO A 12 24.06 6.42 1.84
N GLN A 13 23.40 6.98 0.82
CA GLN A 13 22.31 6.30 0.13
C GLN A 13 22.82 4.89 -0.16
N SER A 14 22.21 3.90 0.49
CA SER A 14 22.41 2.50 0.13
C SER A 14 22.35 2.42 -1.39
N LYS A 15 23.39 1.88 -2.03
CA LYS A 15 23.38 1.68 -3.49
C LYS A 15 22.08 0.94 -3.81
N SER A 16 21.18 1.60 -4.52
CA SER A 16 19.89 1.02 -4.93
C SER A 16 20.14 -0.38 -5.51
N SER A 17 19.47 -1.38 -4.93
CA SER A 17 19.63 -2.78 -5.32
C SER A 17 19.28 -2.96 -6.80
N ASN A 18 19.74 -4.04 -7.42
CA ASN A 18 19.42 -4.30 -8.83
C ASN A 18 17.90 -4.50 -9.00
N GLU A 19 17.27 -5.14 -8.03
CA GLU A 19 15.82 -5.32 -7.92
C GLU A 19 15.10 -3.97 -7.85
N ARG A 20 15.59 -3.05 -7.01
CA ARG A 20 14.98 -1.72 -6.90
C ARG A 20 15.10 -0.92 -8.19
N LYS A 21 16.28 -0.90 -8.81
CA LYS A 21 16.49 -0.27 -10.13
C LYS A 21 15.58 -0.87 -11.20
N PHE A 22 15.40 -2.19 -11.18
CA PHE A 22 14.51 -2.87 -12.10
C PHE A 22 13.04 -2.47 -11.90
N LEU A 23 12.57 -2.43 -10.65
CA LEU A 23 11.22 -1.95 -10.33
C LEU A 23 11.01 -0.49 -10.73
N ASP A 24 12.00 0.38 -10.52
CA ASP A 24 11.96 1.78 -10.96
C ASP A 24 11.92 1.88 -12.50
N PHE A 25 12.62 0.99 -13.22
CA PHE A 25 12.51 0.86 -14.68
C PHE A 25 11.11 0.42 -15.11
N ILE A 26 10.52 -0.60 -14.48
CA ILE A 26 9.15 -1.04 -14.76
C ILE A 26 8.16 0.11 -14.54
N HIS A 27 8.29 0.81 -13.41
CA HIS A 27 7.42 1.92 -13.04
C HIS A 27 7.53 3.11 -14.01
N SER A 28 8.74 3.55 -14.33
CA SER A 28 8.99 4.69 -15.23
C SER A 28 8.52 4.43 -16.66
N ARG A 29 8.57 3.18 -17.12
CA ARG A 29 8.10 2.77 -18.45
C ARG A 29 6.64 2.32 -18.50
N ASN A 30 5.93 2.35 -17.38
CA ASN A 30 4.55 1.87 -17.25
C ASN A 30 4.36 0.41 -17.71
N ARG A 31 5.30 -0.48 -17.37
CA ARG A 31 5.33 -1.87 -17.85
C ARG A 31 4.80 -2.89 -16.83
N TRP A 32 3.97 -2.46 -15.88
CA TRP A 32 3.48 -3.32 -14.80
C TRP A 32 2.71 -4.55 -15.31
N ALA A 33 1.80 -4.38 -16.27
CA ALA A 33 1.02 -5.49 -16.81
C ALA A 33 1.90 -6.52 -17.54
N GLU A 34 2.93 -6.06 -18.27
CA GLU A 34 3.91 -6.95 -18.89
C GLU A 34 4.75 -7.69 -17.84
N PHE A 35 5.12 -6.98 -16.77
CA PHE A 35 5.89 -7.57 -15.68
C PHE A 35 5.09 -8.68 -14.97
N VAL A 36 3.82 -8.46 -14.64
CA VAL A 36 2.94 -9.49 -14.07
C VAL A 36 2.89 -10.74 -14.95
N LYS A 37 2.66 -10.57 -16.26
CA LYS A 37 2.69 -11.69 -17.22
C LYS A 37 4.02 -12.43 -17.23
N SER A 38 5.14 -11.73 -17.10
CA SER A 38 6.46 -12.37 -17.08
C SER A 38 6.69 -13.21 -15.81
N ILE A 39 6.24 -12.72 -14.65
CA ILE A 39 6.40 -13.44 -13.37
C ILE A 39 5.53 -14.69 -13.34
N ASN A 40 4.30 -14.62 -13.83
CA ASN A 40 3.39 -15.77 -13.89
C ASN A 40 3.91 -16.96 -14.70
N ASN A 41 4.77 -16.70 -15.69
CA ASN A 41 5.33 -17.73 -16.56
C ASN A 41 6.75 -18.17 -16.13
N SER A 42 7.19 -17.75 -14.94
CA SER A 42 8.55 -17.95 -14.45
C SER A 42 8.57 -18.61 -13.07
N GLU A 43 9.77 -18.95 -12.60
CA GLU A 43 9.99 -19.33 -11.21
C GLU A 43 9.53 -18.24 -10.23
N PRO A 44 9.13 -18.61 -8.99
CA PRO A 44 8.74 -17.65 -7.97
C PRO A 44 9.78 -16.54 -7.77
N ALA A 45 9.30 -15.31 -7.55
CA ALA A 45 10.17 -14.17 -7.29
C ALA A 45 11.09 -14.42 -6.08
N SER A 46 12.36 -14.03 -6.22
CA SER A 46 13.36 -14.15 -5.16
C SER A 46 12.97 -13.33 -3.93
N ILE A 47 13.49 -13.71 -2.76
CA ILE A 47 13.27 -12.97 -1.50
C ILE A 47 13.68 -11.49 -1.66
N ALA A 48 14.84 -11.22 -2.26
CA ALA A 48 15.32 -9.87 -2.51
C ALA A 48 14.38 -9.04 -3.39
N MET A 49 13.75 -9.65 -4.40
CA MET A 49 12.75 -8.98 -5.24
C MET A 49 11.49 -8.66 -4.44
N LYS A 50 11.00 -9.62 -3.63
CA LYS A 50 9.83 -9.42 -2.77
C LYS A 50 10.04 -8.30 -1.74
N GLU A 51 11.18 -8.30 -1.07
CA GLU A 51 11.55 -7.24 -0.12
C GLU A 51 11.66 -5.87 -0.81
N SER A 52 12.33 -5.82 -1.96
CA SER A 52 12.47 -4.57 -2.74
C SER A 52 11.13 -4.05 -3.24
N PHE A 53 10.23 -4.94 -3.68
CA PHE A 53 8.88 -4.60 -4.10
C PHE A 53 8.03 -4.12 -2.93
N HIS A 54 8.09 -4.80 -1.78
CA HIS A 54 7.32 -4.42 -0.60
C HIS A 54 7.67 -2.99 -0.16
N SER A 55 8.96 -2.63 -0.08
CA SER A 55 9.36 -1.24 0.21
C SER A 55 8.88 -0.26 -0.87
N LYS A 56 8.96 -0.62 -2.16
CA LYS A 56 8.45 0.22 -3.26
C LYS A 56 6.93 0.41 -3.20
N TRP A 57 6.20 -0.61 -2.76
CA TRP A 57 4.75 -0.57 -2.59
C TRP A 57 4.37 0.43 -1.50
N ILE A 58 5.01 0.38 -0.32
CA ILE A 58 4.78 1.36 0.75
C ILE A 58 5.02 2.79 0.27
N GLU A 59 6.14 3.04 -0.43
CA GLU A 59 6.51 4.39 -0.87
C GLU A 59 5.67 4.94 -2.04
N SER A 60 5.06 4.08 -2.86
CA SER A 60 4.51 4.49 -4.15
C SER A 60 3.23 3.76 -4.55
N GLY A 61 2.55 3.12 -3.61
CA GLY A 61 1.40 2.25 -3.89
C GLY A 61 0.28 2.96 -4.65
N ALA A 62 -0.02 4.21 -4.29
CA ALA A 62 -0.99 5.05 -4.99
C ALA A 62 -0.62 5.24 -6.48
N PHE A 63 0.65 5.58 -6.79
CA PHE A 63 1.12 5.78 -8.16
C PHE A 63 1.21 4.47 -8.95
N ILE A 64 1.54 3.35 -8.29
CA ILE A 64 1.54 2.02 -8.92
C ILE A 64 0.11 1.65 -9.32
N ARG A 65 -0.85 1.81 -8.38
CA ARG A 65 -2.27 1.55 -8.63
C ARG A 65 -2.82 2.44 -9.76
N GLU A 66 -2.50 3.72 -9.75
CA GLU A 66 -2.89 4.66 -10.81
C GLU A 66 -2.34 4.25 -12.18
N LYS A 67 -1.06 3.87 -12.26
CA LYS A 67 -0.44 3.42 -13.51
C LYS A 67 -1.02 2.12 -14.05
N ILE A 68 -1.33 1.17 -13.17
CA ILE A 68 -1.95 -0.11 -13.55
C ILE A 68 -3.41 0.10 -13.98
N ASN A 69 -4.14 0.97 -13.26
CA ASN A 69 -5.55 1.29 -13.47
C ASN A 69 -6.47 0.07 -13.67
N ASN A 70 -6.14 -1.04 -13.01
CA ASN A 70 -6.90 -2.28 -13.03
C ASN A 70 -6.60 -3.06 -11.76
N ASP A 71 -7.56 -3.06 -10.83
CA ASP A 71 -7.36 -3.64 -9.50
C ASP A 71 -7.21 -5.18 -9.53
N LEU A 72 -7.65 -5.86 -10.60
CA LEU A 72 -7.40 -7.30 -10.77
C LEU A 72 -5.93 -7.58 -11.09
N ILE A 73 -5.33 -6.80 -11.99
CA ILE A 73 -3.90 -6.91 -12.33
C ILE A 73 -3.05 -6.48 -11.13
N LEU A 74 -3.48 -5.45 -10.40
CA LEU A 74 -2.80 -5.03 -9.18
C LEU A 74 -2.84 -6.13 -8.10
N LEU A 75 -4.00 -6.73 -7.85
CA LEU A 75 -4.13 -7.83 -6.89
C LEU A 75 -3.20 -9.00 -7.24
N GLU A 76 -3.11 -9.35 -8.52
CA GLU A 76 -2.20 -10.37 -9.01
C GLU A 76 -0.72 -10.01 -8.75
N LEU A 77 -0.31 -8.78 -9.09
CA LEU A 77 1.03 -8.27 -8.80
C LEU A 77 1.36 -8.35 -7.30
N LEU A 78 0.46 -7.86 -6.45
CA LEU A 78 0.62 -7.84 -4.99
C LEU A 78 0.74 -9.27 -4.44
N THR A 79 -0.08 -10.20 -4.93
CA THR A 79 -0.05 -11.61 -4.49
C THR A 79 1.26 -12.31 -4.87
N LEU A 80 1.81 -12.02 -6.06
CA LEU A 80 3.05 -12.63 -6.53
C LEU A 80 4.29 -12.09 -5.79
N LEU A 81 4.30 -10.80 -5.47
CA LEU A 81 5.50 -10.10 -5.00
C LEU A 81 5.51 -9.74 -3.52
N LEU A 82 4.37 -9.69 -2.84
CA LEU A 82 4.39 -9.44 -1.40
C LEU A 82 4.72 -10.71 -0.60
N PRO A 83 5.42 -10.57 0.54
CA PRO A 83 5.55 -11.67 1.50
C PRO A 83 4.18 -12.06 2.07
N PRO A 84 3.79 -13.35 2.04
CA PRO A 84 2.46 -13.76 2.46
C PRO A 84 2.26 -13.54 3.97
N TYR A 85 1.10 -13.02 4.33
CA TYR A 85 0.68 -12.92 5.73
C TYR A 85 0.35 -14.31 6.31
N SER A 86 0.78 -14.55 7.56
CA SER A 86 0.57 -15.82 8.28
C SER A 86 -0.02 -15.62 9.68
N GLY A 87 -0.47 -14.40 10.00
CA GLY A 87 -1.07 -14.10 11.30
C GLY A 87 -2.58 -14.37 11.34
N ALA A 88 -3.21 -13.93 12.43
CA ALA A 88 -4.64 -14.08 12.65
C ALA A 88 -5.48 -13.07 11.86
N SER A 89 -6.79 -13.29 11.78
CA SER A 89 -7.72 -12.25 11.32
C SER A 89 -7.63 -11.01 12.21
N LEU A 90 -7.82 -9.83 11.62
CA LEU A 90 -7.66 -8.54 12.29
C LEU A 90 -8.87 -7.64 12.06
N VAL A 91 -9.04 -6.65 12.95
CA VAL A 91 -9.83 -5.45 12.67
C VAL A 91 -8.87 -4.42 12.11
N LEU A 92 -9.19 -3.85 10.95
CA LEU A 92 -8.36 -2.85 10.29
C LEU A 92 -9.15 -1.58 9.96
N TYR A 93 -8.41 -0.49 9.80
CA TYR A 93 -8.90 0.83 9.48
C TYR A 93 -8.22 1.39 8.24
N ARG A 94 -8.93 2.27 7.52
CA ARG A 94 -8.41 2.95 6.34
C ARG A 94 -9.03 4.32 6.19
N GLY A 95 -8.18 5.32 5.93
CA GLY A 95 -8.61 6.57 5.32
C GLY A 95 -8.90 6.33 3.85
N GLU A 96 -10.11 6.59 3.38
CA GLU A 96 -10.52 6.37 1.99
C GLU A 96 -11.12 7.63 1.37
N ASN A 97 -11.11 7.70 0.05
CA ASN A 97 -11.81 8.72 -0.71
C ASN A 97 -13.25 8.26 -1.00
N MET A 98 -14.25 9.11 -0.71
CA MET A 98 -15.67 8.75 -0.83
C MET A 98 -16.07 8.34 -2.24
N GLU A 99 -15.64 9.06 -3.29
CA GLU A 99 -15.91 8.68 -4.69
C GLU A 99 -15.41 7.26 -5.01
N ARG A 100 -14.17 6.92 -4.60
CA ARG A 100 -13.64 5.55 -4.77
C ARG A 100 -14.43 4.52 -3.98
N PHE A 101 -14.87 4.86 -2.78
CA PHE A 101 -15.69 3.96 -1.96
C PHE A 101 -17.04 3.67 -2.63
N ASP A 102 -17.72 4.72 -3.12
CA ASP A 102 -19.01 4.61 -3.79
C ASP A 102 -18.92 3.82 -5.11
N GLU A 103 -17.78 3.91 -5.81
CA GLU A 103 -17.48 3.09 -7.00
C GLU A 103 -17.08 1.64 -6.68
N GLY A 104 -16.98 1.26 -5.40
CA GLY A 104 -16.48 -0.05 -4.97
C GLY A 104 -14.98 -0.26 -5.22
N ARG A 105 -14.22 0.82 -5.47
CA ARG A 105 -12.77 0.83 -5.71
C ARG A 105 -11.99 1.09 -4.42
N ILE A 106 -12.35 0.41 -3.35
CA ILE A 106 -11.69 0.48 -2.05
C ILE A 106 -10.21 0.08 -2.22
N GLY A 107 -9.30 0.83 -1.60
CA GLY A 107 -7.86 0.59 -1.71
C GLY A 107 -7.33 -0.53 -0.80
N PHE A 108 -6.10 -0.93 -1.11
CA PHE A 108 -5.44 -2.12 -0.56
C PHE A 108 -4.68 -1.86 0.74
N CYS A 109 -4.35 -0.60 1.06
CA CYS A 109 -3.54 -0.23 2.24
C CYS A 109 -4.44 0.04 3.44
N TRP A 110 -4.27 -0.74 4.51
CA TRP A 110 -5.04 -0.67 5.76
C TRP A 110 -4.10 -0.70 6.97
N THR A 111 -4.57 -0.35 8.16
CA THR A 111 -3.75 -0.33 9.37
C THR A 111 -4.55 -0.74 10.60
N GLN A 112 -3.90 -1.22 11.65
CA GLN A 112 -4.55 -1.39 12.96
C GLN A 112 -4.62 -0.08 13.76
N ASP A 113 -3.88 0.95 13.34
CA ASP A 113 -3.84 2.24 14.00
C ASP A 113 -4.91 3.19 13.41
N ILE A 114 -5.98 3.40 14.18
CA ILE A 114 -7.08 4.26 13.76
C ILE A 114 -6.63 5.71 13.49
N SER A 115 -5.60 6.20 14.20
CA SER A 115 -5.12 7.58 14.06
C SER A 115 -4.42 7.80 12.72
N ILE A 116 -3.70 6.78 12.23
CA ILE A 116 -3.10 6.79 10.89
C ILE A 116 -4.20 6.77 9.83
N ALA A 117 -5.20 5.89 9.97
CA ALA A 117 -6.34 5.86 9.05
C ALA A 117 -7.09 7.20 9.00
N GLU A 118 -7.31 7.83 10.15
CA GLU A 118 -7.91 9.16 10.26
C GLU A 118 -7.06 10.24 9.58
N MET A 119 -5.74 10.24 9.78
CA MET A 119 -4.83 11.18 9.12
C MET A 119 -4.96 11.12 7.58
N PHE A 120 -5.06 9.91 7.01
CA PHE A 120 -5.27 9.76 5.56
C PHE A 120 -6.69 10.15 5.14
N GLY A 121 -7.71 9.77 5.92
CA GLY A 121 -9.11 10.03 5.62
C GLY A 121 -9.46 11.51 5.68
N SER A 122 -8.90 12.26 6.63
CA SER A 122 -9.07 13.71 6.77
C SER A 122 -8.09 14.54 5.94
N GLY A 123 -7.07 13.88 5.37
CA GLY A 123 -5.98 14.51 4.63
C GLY A 123 -5.93 14.05 3.18
N LEU A 124 -4.88 13.29 2.82
CA LEU A 124 -4.53 12.98 1.42
C LEU A 124 -5.66 12.32 0.61
N ASN A 125 -6.55 11.56 1.26
CA ASN A 125 -7.66 10.90 0.58
C ASN A 125 -8.95 11.73 0.54
N ALA A 126 -9.00 12.90 1.19
CA ALA A 126 -10.09 13.87 1.08
C ALA A 126 -9.90 14.84 -0.13
N TYR A 127 -9.08 14.49 -1.12
CA TYR A 127 -8.84 15.36 -2.27
C TYR A 127 -9.96 15.24 -3.33
N LYS A 128 -10.54 16.38 -3.73
CA LYS A 128 -11.63 16.53 -4.74
C LYS A 128 -12.95 15.79 -4.44
N SER A 129 -13.00 15.07 -3.33
CA SER A 129 -14.15 14.35 -2.81
C SER A 129 -13.97 14.20 -1.30
N PRO A 130 -15.05 14.13 -0.50
CA PRO A 130 -14.97 13.87 0.92
C PRO A 130 -14.12 12.65 1.22
N GLY A 131 -13.45 12.68 2.36
CA GLY A 131 -12.71 11.54 2.86
C GLY A 131 -13.52 10.75 3.88
N LEU A 132 -13.18 9.48 4.07
CA LEU A 132 -13.87 8.54 4.95
C LEU A 132 -12.87 7.89 5.91
N LEU A 133 -13.30 7.63 7.14
CA LEU A 133 -12.67 6.64 8.00
C LEU A 133 -13.46 5.34 7.90
N LEU A 134 -12.83 4.31 7.34
CA LEU A 134 -13.41 2.97 7.25
C LEU A 134 -12.89 2.07 8.35
N ARG A 135 -13.72 1.13 8.79
CA ARG A 135 -13.36 -0.06 9.56
C ARG A 135 -13.84 -1.31 8.84
N ALA A 136 -13.04 -2.37 8.89
CA ALA A 136 -13.42 -3.66 8.36
C ALA A 136 -12.91 -4.81 9.24
N GLU A 137 -13.62 -5.92 9.21
CA GLU A 137 -13.10 -7.21 9.64
C GLU A 137 -12.30 -7.80 8.47
N ALA A 138 -11.02 -8.06 8.70
CA ALA A 138 -10.08 -8.63 7.74
C ALA A 138 -9.76 -10.08 8.12
N PRO A 139 -10.44 -11.07 7.54
CA PRO A 139 -10.05 -12.47 7.67
C PRO A 139 -8.58 -12.65 7.29
N ALA A 140 -7.87 -13.60 7.92
CA ALA A 140 -6.46 -13.84 7.59
C ALA A 140 -6.22 -14.06 6.07
N CYS A 141 -7.18 -14.69 5.37
CA CYS A 141 -7.12 -14.91 3.92
C CYS A 141 -7.33 -13.65 3.06
N SER A 142 -7.85 -12.56 3.62
CA SER A 142 -7.94 -11.27 2.93
C SER A 142 -6.66 -10.46 3.05
N ILE A 143 -5.75 -10.80 3.97
CA ILE A 143 -4.51 -10.04 4.21
C ILE A 143 -3.41 -10.64 3.33
N LEU A 144 -2.88 -9.86 2.40
CA LEU A 144 -1.81 -10.27 1.49
C LEU A 144 -0.46 -10.18 2.20
N ALA A 145 -0.21 -9.08 2.91
CA ALA A 145 1.02 -8.85 3.67
C ALA A 145 0.76 -8.01 4.92
N GLY A 146 1.55 -8.28 5.97
CA GLY A 146 1.64 -7.41 7.13
C GLY A 146 2.75 -6.36 6.99
N PRO A 147 2.93 -5.49 7.99
CA PRO A 147 3.89 -4.40 7.93
C PRO A 147 5.33 -4.89 7.73
N ASN A 148 6.10 -4.21 6.89
CA ASN A 148 7.56 -4.38 6.82
C ASN A 148 8.30 -3.34 7.69
N ASP A 149 9.62 -3.43 7.72
CA ASP A 149 10.46 -2.49 8.49
C ASP A 149 10.31 -1.05 8.01
N HIS A 150 10.06 -0.84 6.72
CA HIS A 150 9.90 0.49 6.15
C HIS A 150 8.61 1.16 6.61
N SER A 151 7.47 0.45 6.53
CA SER A 151 6.19 0.96 7.01
C SER A 151 6.19 1.18 8.53
N ARG A 152 6.87 0.32 9.30
CA ARG A 152 7.10 0.55 10.74
C ARG A 152 7.90 1.81 11.00
N TYR A 153 8.96 2.05 10.21
CA TYR A 153 9.78 3.26 10.33
C TYR A 153 8.98 4.55 10.04
N LEU A 154 8.05 4.50 9.09
CA LEU A 154 7.13 5.60 8.78
C LEU A 154 6.01 5.77 9.82
N GLY A 155 5.82 4.79 10.72
CA GLY A 155 4.75 4.77 11.71
C GLY A 155 3.39 4.33 11.18
N GLU A 156 3.28 4.01 9.89
CA GLU A 156 2.00 3.69 9.23
C GLU A 156 1.48 2.30 9.59
N ASN A 157 2.39 1.35 9.89
CA ASN A 157 2.06 -0.04 10.20
C ASN A 157 1.07 -0.66 9.19
N GLU A 158 1.36 -0.47 7.90
CA GLU A 158 0.47 -0.86 6.79
C GLU A 158 0.35 -2.38 6.67
N PHE A 159 -0.89 -2.84 6.57
CA PHE A 159 -1.29 -4.12 6.05
C PHE A 159 -1.80 -3.94 4.63
N THR A 160 -1.32 -4.76 3.71
CA THR A 160 -1.88 -4.83 2.35
C THR A 160 -2.92 -5.94 2.30
N VAL A 161 -4.13 -5.63 1.88
CA VAL A 161 -5.28 -6.56 1.86
C VAL A 161 -5.91 -6.64 0.49
N ASN A 162 -6.60 -7.74 0.19
CA ASN A 162 -7.57 -7.83 -0.89
C ASN A 162 -8.93 -7.28 -0.40
N PRO A 163 -9.39 -6.11 -0.87
CA PRO A 163 -10.61 -5.48 -0.37
C PRO A 163 -11.88 -6.30 -0.64
N SER A 164 -11.89 -7.12 -1.69
CA SER A 164 -13.05 -7.96 -2.05
C SER A 164 -13.31 -9.11 -1.07
N LEU A 165 -12.35 -9.41 -0.20
CA LEU A 165 -12.43 -10.45 0.82
C LEU A 165 -12.62 -9.89 2.24
N LEU A 166 -12.69 -8.56 2.38
CA LEU A 166 -13.04 -7.92 3.64
C LEU A 166 -14.52 -8.14 3.95
N SER A 167 -14.86 -8.13 5.23
CA SER A 167 -16.23 -8.26 5.70
C SER A 167 -16.58 -7.12 6.64
N SER A 168 -17.88 -6.83 6.77
CA SER A 168 -18.40 -5.81 7.68
C SER A 168 -17.72 -4.43 7.52
N ILE A 169 -17.50 -4.00 6.27
CA ILE A 169 -16.94 -2.67 6.00
C ILE A 169 -17.98 -1.62 6.42
N SER A 170 -17.58 -0.71 7.30
CA SER A 170 -18.42 0.37 7.82
C SER A 170 -17.69 1.70 7.76
N VAL A 171 -18.40 2.76 7.38
CA VAL A 171 -17.95 4.14 7.55
C VAL A 171 -18.13 4.52 9.02
N ILE A 172 -17.03 4.89 9.68
CA ILE A 172 -17.03 5.40 11.06
C ILE A 172 -17.19 6.92 11.08
N GLU A 173 -16.52 7.61 10.15
CA GLU A 173 -16.51 9.07 10.08
C GLU A 173 -16.41 9.53 8.62
N THR A 174 -16.96 10.72 8.33
CA THR A 174 -16.83 11.41 7.05
C THR A 174 -16.18 12.77 7.27
N TYR A 175 -15.10 13.02 6.54
CA TYR A 175 -14.36 14.28 6.58
C TYR A 175 -14.72 15.13 5.35
N PRO A 176 -14.78 16.47 5.49
CA PRO A 176 -14.99 17.36 4.36
C PRO A 176 -13.87 17.19 3.33
N ASP A 177 -14.15 17.53 2.08
CA ASP A 177 -13.12 17.53 1.04
C ASP A 177 -12.12 18.67 1.27
N SER A 178 -10.85 18.38 1.00
CA SER A 178 -9.80 19.38 0.87
C SER A 178 -9.79 19.89 -0.58
N SER A 179 -10.83 20.64 -0.95
CA SER A 179 -10.84 21.41 -2.19
C SER A 179 -10.16 22.76 -1.96
N LEU A 180 -8.84 22.79 -2.10
CA LEU A 180 -8.08 24.02 -2.37
C LEU A 180 -7.86 24.17 -3.88
#